data_AF-A0A7Y3DWY5-F1
#
_entry.id   AF-A0A7Y3DWY5-F1
#
_cell.length_a   1.000
_cell.length_b   1.000
_cell.length_c   1.000
_cell.angle_alpha   90.00
_cell.angle_beta   90.00
_cell.angle_gamma   90.00
#
_symmetry.space_group_name_H-M   'P 1'
#
loop_
_entity.id
_entity.type
_entity.pdbx_description
1 polymer ?
#
loop_
_entity_poly.entity_id
_entity_poly.type
_entity_poly.pdbx_seq_one_letter_code
_entity_poly.pdbx_strand_id
1 'polypeptide(L)'
;PRLIDRIGGDVRMIYKKIKVQHGWKINDWGPFDYHRDFNLTFPVQLMLDISTSLGKPDWYILPSTQIGIRGTWRSLNEFSNRYSPNNAAEFADDSFISPVGFGNGNEWEIRTYIHINIGQ
;
A
#
# COMPACT_ATOMS: atom_id res chain seq x y z
N PRO A 1 -7.17 22.31 -6.43
CA PRO A 1 -6.71 21.10 -7.14
C PRO A 1 -5.17 21.15 -7.23
N ARG A 2 -4.46 20.11 -6.80
CA ARG A 2 -2.98 20.04 -6.84
C ARG A 2 -2.55 19.24 -8.07
N LEU A 3 -1.58 19.75 -8.83
CA LEU A 3 -0.95 18.98 -9.92
C LEU A 3 -0.03 17.92 -9.30
N ILE A 4 -0.17 16.67 -9.73
CA ILE A 4 0.59 15.54 -9.20
C ILE A 4 1.26 14.82 -10.38
N ASP A 5 2.59 14.87 -10.40
CA ASP A 5 3.41 14.14 -11.35
C ASP A 5 3.74 12.77 -10.78
N ARG A 6 3.07 11.75 -11.31
CA ARG A 6 3.18 10.36 -10.86
C ARG A 6 3.94 9.51 -11.86
N ILE A 7 4.76 8.60 -11.36
CA ILE A 7 5.38 7.54 -12.16
C ILE A 7 5.28 6.22 -11.41
N GLY A 8 5.09 5.13 -12.14
CA GLY A 8 5.02 3.82 -11.56
C GLY A 8 5.24 2.74 -12.60
N GLY A 9 5.53 1.55 -12.11
CA GLY A 9 5.72 0.36 -12.93
C GLY A 9 5.57 -0.89 -12.08
N ASP A 10 5.35 -2.01 -12.76
CA ASP A 10 5.34 -3.31 -12.13
C ASP A 10 6.11 -4.35 -12.96
N VAL A 11 6.63 -5.34 -12.25
CA VAL A 11 7.28 -6.52 -12.80
C VAL A 11 6.55 -7.73 -12.26
N ARG A 12 6.11 -8.58 -13.17
CA ARG A 12 5.41 -9.84 -12.85
C ARG A 12 6.23 -11.02 -13.36
N MET A 13 6.38 -12.01 -12.50
CA MET A 13 7.01 -13.29 -12.82
C MET A 13 6.10 -14.42 -12.38
N ILE A 14 5.90 -15.39 -13.28
CA ILE A 14 5.14 -16.61 -13.00
C ILE A 14 6.08 -17.79 -13.23
N TYR A 15 6.24 -18.64 -12.20
CA TYR A 15 7.01 -19.87 -12.30
C TYR A 15 6.27 -21.03 -11.68
N LYS A 16 5.88 -22.01 -12.51
CA LYS A 16 4.94 -23.08 -12.12
C LYS A 16 3.79 -22.42 -11.37
N LYS A 17 3.37 -22.93 -10.21
CA LYS A 17 2.24 -22.43 -9.41
C LYS A 17 2.48 -21.10 -8.68
N ILE A 18 3.70 -20.56 -8.68
CA ILE A 18 4.06 -19.35 -7.92
C ILE A 18 4.02 -18.13 -8.83
N LYS A 19 3.35 -17.07 -8.38
CA LYS A 19 3.35 -15.76 -9.01
C LYS A 19 3.95 -14.73 -8.04
N VAL A 20 4.96 -14.03 -8.51
CA VAL A 20 5.59 -12.89 -7.82
C VAL A 20 5.27 -11.64 -8.61
N GLN A 21 4.78 -10.60 -7.93
CA GLN A 21 4.58 -9.29 -8.51
C GLN A 21 5.25 -8.24 -7.63
N HIS A 22 6.14 -7.46 -8.22
CA HIS A 22 6.75 -6.31 -7.59
C HIS A 22 6.30 -5.05 -8.30
N GLY A 23 5.84 -4.04 -7.57
CA GLY A 23 5.42 -2.77 -8.14
C GLY A 23 5.99 -1.61 -7.36
N TRP A 24 6.33 -0.53 -8.06
CA TRP A 24 6.74 0.72 -7.46
C TRP A 24 5.90 1.86 -7.99
N LYS A 25 5.67 2.84 -7.13
CA LYS A 25 4.96 4.07 -7.45
C LYS A 25 5.67 5.23 -6.75
N ILE A 26 5.77 6.37 -7.43
CA ILE A 26 6.40 7.58 -6.94
C ILE A 26 5.40 8.72 -7.09
N ASN A 27 5.22 9.50 -6.01
CA ASN A 27 4.25 10.59 -5.90
C ASN A 27 2.81 10.19 -6.27
N ASP A 28 2.46 8.91 -6.08
CA ASP A 28 1.16 8.39 -6.48
C ASP A 28 0.23 8.28 -5.27
N TRP A 29 -1.05 8.13 -5.60
CA TRP A 29 -2.15 7.95 -4.68
C TRP A 29 -2.04 6.68 -3.87
N GLY A 30 -2.43 6.76 -2.59
CA GLY A 30 -2.68 5.56 -1.80
C GLY A 30 -3.85 4.74 -2.34
N PRO A 31 -4.04 3.49 -1.85
CA PRO A 31 -5.27 2.75 -2.10
C PRO A 31 -6.48 3.62 -1.71
N PHE A 32 -7.42 3.78 -2.64
CA PHE A 32 -8.52 4.77 -2.59
C PHE A 32 -9.52 4.63 -1.43
N ASP A 33 -9.29 3.74 -0.46
CA ASP A 33 -10.32 3.27 0.46
C ASP A 33 -9.95 3.40 1.95
N TYR A 34 -8.65 3.41 2.30
CA TYR A 34 -8.27 3.22 3.71
C TYR A 34 -8.55 4.43 4.61
N HIS A 35 -8.49 5.65 4.06
CA HIS A 35 -8.68 6.88 4.85
C HIS A 35 -9.88 7.71 4.41
N ARG A 36 -10.60 7.27 3.36
CA ARG A 36 -11.68 8.06 2.72
C ARG A 36 -11.21 9.45 2.28
N ASP A 37 -9.89 9.66 2.20
CA ASP A 37 -9.24 10.92 1.86
C ASP A 37 -8.77 10.89 0.41
N PHE A 38 -9.52 11.57 -0.44
CA PHE A 38 -9.29 11.61 -1.89
C PHE A 38 -8.16 12.56 -2.33
N ASN A 39 -7.32 13.06 -1.40
CA ASN A 39 -6.13 13.89 -1.70
C ASN A 39 -4.75 13.34 -1.22
N LEU A 40 -4.72 12.10 -0.70
CA LEU A 40 -3.49 11.50 -0.12
C LEU A 40 -2.52 10.94 -1.17
N THR A 41 -1.27 11.43 -1.12
CA THR A 41 -0.16 10.94 -1.96
C THR A 41 1.02 10.49 -1.12
N PHE A 42 1.74 9.51 -1.64
CA PHE A 42 2.96 9.00 -1.02
C PHE A 42 4.16 9.26 -1.94
N PRO A 43 5.28 9.81 -1.43
CA PRO A 43 6.48 10.02 -2.24
C PRO A 43 7.00 8.75 -2.89
N VAL A 44 7.05 7.64 -2.15
CA VAL A 44 7.46 6.32 -2.63
C VAL A 44 6.53 5.26 -2.05
N GLN A 45 6.06 4.36 -2.91
CA GLN A 45 5.34 3.14 -2.52
C GLN A 45 5.98 1.94 -3.22
N LEU A 46 6.35 0.92 -2.44
CA LEU A 46 6.89 -0.35 -2.92
C LEU A 46 5.94 -1.46 -2.52
N MET A 47 5.56 -2.30 -3.47
CA MET A 47 4.62 -3.40 -3.28
C MET A 47 5.27 -4.70 -3.72
N LEU A 48 5.27 -5.71 -2.86
CA LEU A 48 5.71 -7.05 -3.18
C LEU A 48 4.60 -8.04 -2.85
N ASP A 49 4.15 -8.79 -3.86
CA ASP A 49 3.13 -9.81 -3.74
C ASP A 49 3.72 -11.16 -4.13
N ILE A 50 3.52 -12.15 -3.26
CA ILE A 50 3.87 -13.54 -3.52
C ILE A 50 2.60 -14.35 -3.33
N SER A 51 2.24 -15.10 -4.35
CA SER A 51 1.01 -15.88 -4.38
C SER A 51 1.20 -17.23 -5.04
N THR A 52 0.35 -18.18 -4.67
CA THR A 52 0.30 -19.52 -5.27
C THR A 52 -1.12 -19.85 -5.71
N SER A 53 -1.25 -20.50 -6.87
CA SER A 53 -2.53 -20.94 -7.43
C SER A 53 -2.71 -22.45 -7.26
N LEU A 54 -3.93 -22.89 -6.94
CA LEU A 54 -4.25 -24.32 -6.95
C LEU A 54 -4.28 -24.91 -8.38
N GLY A 55 -4.69 -24.11 -9.37
CA GLY A 55 -4.69 -24.44 -10.79
C GLY A 55 -3.35 -24.20 -11.50
N LYS A 56 -3.29 -24.46 -12.82
CA LYS A 56 -2.17 -24.02 -13.67
C LYS A 56 -2.22 -22.50 -13.77
N PRO A 57 -1.20 -21.77 -13.30
CA PRO A 57 -1.19 -20.34 -13.53
C PRO A 57 -0.90 -20.09 -15.00
N ASP A 58 -1.75 -19.26 -15.57
CA ASP A 58 -1.64 -18.81 -16.93
C ASP A 58 -1.24 -17.32 -16.90
N TRP A 59 -0.64 -16.86 -17.99
CA TRP A 59 -0.43 -15.43 -18.23
C TRP A 59 -1.77 -14.73 -18.51
N TYR A 60 -2.80 -15.50 -18.91
CA TYR A 60 -4.16 -15.03 -19.05
C TYR A 60 -4.88 -14.97 -17.69
N ILE A 61 -5.71 -13.94 -17.46
CA ILE A 61 -6.49 -13.74 -16.23
C ILE A 61 -7.70 -14.69 -16.23
N LEU A 62 -7.44 -16.00 -16.17
CA LEU A 62 -8.48 -16.99 -15.93
C LEU A 62 -8.78 -17.04 -14.43
N PRO A 63 -10.06 -17.09 -14.03
CA PRO A 63 -10.42 -17.15 -12.63
C PRO A 63 -9.90 -18.47 -12.04
N SER A 64 -9.01 -18.36 -11.06
CA SER A 64 -8.43 -19.50 -10.36
C SER A 64 -8.33 -19.21 -8.88
N THR A 65 -8.45 -20.26 -8.06
CA THR A 65 -8.27 -20.14 -6.62
C THR A 65 -6.79 -19.90 -6.32
N GLN A 66 -6.50 -18.78 -5.67
CA GLN A 66 -5.15 -18.34 -5.31
C GLN A 66 -5.11 -17.86 -3.87
N ILE A 67 -3.99 -18.12 -3.21
CA ILE A 67 -3.66 -17.61 -1.89
C ILE A 67 -2.37 -16.82 -2.00
N GLY A 68 -2.29 -15.68 -1.31
CA GLY A 68 -1.11 -14.83 -1.39
C GLY A 68 -0.91 -13.95 -0.17
N ILE A 69 0.30 -13.44 -0.09
CA ILE A 69 0.71 -12.41 0.86
C ILE A 69 1.29 -11.24 0.07
N ARG A 70 0.90 -10.03 0.46
CA ARG A 70 1.41 -8.78 -0.10
C ARG A 70 1.95 -7.90 1.01
N GLY A 71 3.21 -7.51 0.88
CA GLY A 71 3.80 -6.43 1.65
C GLY A 71 3.78 -5.14 0.85
N THR A 72 3.39 -4.03 1.48
CA THR A 72 3.53 -2.69 0.92
C THR A 72 4.29 -1.83 1.91
N TRP A 73 5.30 -1.13 1.42
CA TRP A 73 6.03 -0.11 2.16
C TRP A 73 5.79 1.25 1.52
N ARG A 74 5.60 2.27 2.35
CA ARG A 74 5.40 3.65 1.89
C ARG A 74 6.23 4.61 2.73
N SER A 75 6.90 5.56 2.08
CA SER A 75 7.42 6.75 2.76
C SER A 75 6.27 7.75 2.93
N LEU A 76 6.26 8.55 4.00
CA LEU A 76 5.23 9.58 4.21
C LEU A 76 5.82 10.97 3.99
N ASN A 77 4.97 11.95 3.71
CA ASN A 77 5.32 13.37 3.74
C ASN A 77 4.14 14.21 4.24
N GLU A 78 4.12 15.51 3.97
CA GLU A 78 3.04 16.43 4.36
C GLU A 78 1.69 16.14 3.67
N PHE A 79 1.70 15.35 2.60
CA PHE A 79 0.50 14.97 1.84
C PHE A 79 0.07 13.51 2.08
N SER A 80 0.76 12.82 2.98
CA SER A 80 0.45 11.44 3.38
C SER A 80 -0.32 11.45 4.70
N ASN A 81 -1.07 10.38 4.98
CA ASN A 81 -1.78 10.32 6.25
C ASN A 81 -0.78 10.22 7.39
N ARG A 82 -0.96 11.07 8.40
CA ARG A 82 -0.22 10.98 9.64
C ARG A 82 -1.22 10.58 10.70
N TYR A 83 -0.95 9.44 11.35
CA TYR A 83 -1.52 9.20 12.66
C TYR A 83 -1.02 10.32 13.55
N SER A 84 -1.81 11.37 13.70
CA SER A 84 -1.43 12.56 14.41
C SER A 84 -1.45 12.24 15.90
N PRO A 85 -0.31 12.28 16.60
CA PRO A 85 -0.31 12.25 18.05
C PRO A 85 -0.85 13.56 18.65
N ASN A 86 -1.25 14.53 17.82
CA ASN A 86 -1.74 15.85 18.24
C ASN A 86 -3.19 15.84 18.77
N ASN A 87 -3.83 14.69 18.97
CA ASN A 87 -5.03 14.64 19.80
C ASN A 87 -4.61 14.82 21.27
N ALA A 88 -4.32 16.06 21.63
CA ALA A 88 -4.16 16.47 23.02
C ALA A 88 -5.53 16.86 23.58
N ALA A 89 -5.73 16.69 24.88
CA ALA A 89 -6.86 17.31 25.55
C ALA A 89 -6.78 18.84 25.37
N GLU A 90 -7.93 19.51 25.28
CA GLU A 90 -8.08 20.94 24.97
C GLU A 90 -7.30 21.87 25.93
N PHE A 91 -6.84 21.35 27.07
CA PHE A 91 -6.10 22.06 28.11
C PHE A 91 -4.96 21.23 28.74
N ALA A 92 -4.22 20.47 27.94
CA ALA A 92 -3.04 19.76 28.46
C ALA A 92 -1.93 20.76 28.87
N ASP A 93 -1.50 20.72 30.14
CA ASP A 93 -0.43 21.56 30.70
C ASP A 93 0.99 21.18 30.24
N ASP A 94 1.14 20.06 29.52
CA ASP A 94 2.41 19.60 28.96
C ASP A 94 2.31 19.48 27.43
N SER A 95 3.30 20.02 26.73
CA SER A 95 3.41 19.91 25.28
C SER A 95 4.04 18.56 24.92
N PHE A 96 3.21 17.54 24.66
CA PHE A 96 3.67 16.22 24.21
C PHE A 96 4.32 16.22 22.81
N ILE A 97 4.30 17.36 22.10
CA ILE A 97 4.78 17.49 20.73
C ILE A 97 6.14 18.20 20.74
N SER A 98 7.14 17.57 20.13
CA SER A 98 8.45 18.17 19.90
C SER A 98 8.36 19.51 19.14
N PRO A 99 9.01 20.60 19.59
CA PRO A 99 8.99 21.90 18.91
C PRO A 99 9.54 21.86 17.48
N VAL A 100 10.37 20.87 17.16
CA VAL A 100 10.95 20.66 15.82
C VAL A 100 10.11 19.71 14.95
N GLY A 101 8.98 19.23 15.45
CA GLY A 101 8.09 18.29 14.77
C GLY A 101 8.63 16.85 14.76
N PHE A 102 7.81 15.94 14.23
CA PHE A 102 8.19 14.55 13.97
C PHE A 102 8.67 14.40 12.53
N GLY A 103 9.63 13.50 12.31
CA GLY A 103 10.12 13.18 10.98
C GLY A 103 9.03 12.60 10.07
N ASN A 104 9.33 12.57 8.77
CA ASN A 104 8.40 12.16 7.72
C ASN A 104 7.98 10.67 7.74
N GLY A 105 8.35 9.87 8.74
CA GLY A 105 7.79 8.54 9.00
C GLY A 105 7.85 7.52 7.86
N ASN A 106 7.35 6.32 8.14
CA ASN A 106 7.14 5.27 7.16
C ASN A 106 5.96 4.39 7.55
N GLU A 107 5.34 3.75 6.57
CA GLU A 107 4.21 2.87 6.76
C GLU A 107 4.50 1.49 6.14
N TRP A 108 4.14 0.44 6.87
CA TRP A 108 4.19 -0.94 6.40
C TRP A 108 2.78 -1.55 6.48
N GLU A 109 2.33 -2.13 5.37
CA GLU A 109 1.08 -2.87 5.26
C GLU A 109 1.39 -4.31 4.85
N ILE A 110 0.86 -5.28 5.59
CA ILE A 110 0.97 -6.70 5.26
C ILE A 110 -0.45 -7.24 5.11
N ARG A 111 -0.76 -7.78 3.93
CA ARG A 111 -2.07 -8.32 3.59
C ARG A 111 -1.94 -9.77 3.18
N THR A 112 -2.70 -10.65 3.81
CA THR A 112 -2.94 -11.99 3.30
C THR A 112 -4.30 -12.01 2.60
N TYR A 113 -4.42 -12.77 1.52
CA TYR A 113 -5.67 -12.87 0.78
C TYR A 113 -5.86 -14.27 0.20
N ILE A 114 -7.13 -14.62 0.03
CA ILE A 114 -7.56 -15.82 -0.67
C ILE A 114 -8.59 -15.37 -1.70
N HIS A 115 -8.34 -15.67 -2.97
CA HIS A 115 -9.36 -15.56 -4.01
C HIS A 115 -9.88 -16.95 -4.29
N ILE A 116 -11.20 -17.13 -4.21
CA ILE A 116 -11.88 -18.40 -4.46
C ILE A 116 -12.67 -18.25 -5.76
N ASN A 117 -12.36 -19.09 -6.76
CA ASN A 117 -13.24 -19.22 -7.91
C ASN A 117 -14.31 -20.29 -7.60
N ILE A 118 -15.58 -19.91 -7.71
CA ILE A 118 -16.76 -20.74 -7.40
C ILE A 118 -17.47 -21.20 -8.71
N GLY A 119 -16.99 -20.80 -9.89
CA GLY A 119 -17.57 -21.15 -11.20
C GLY A 119 -16.76 -22.23 -11.96
N GLN A 120 -17.51 -23.20 -12.52
CA GLN A 120 -17.08 -24.44 -13.22
C GLN A 120 -15.90 -24.29 -14.19
#